data_AF-A0A5E4IT55-F1
#
_entry.id   AF-A0A5E4IT55-F1
#
_cell.length_a   1.000
_cell.length_b   1.000
_cell.length_c   1.000
_cell.angle_alpha   90.00
_cell.angle_beta   90.00
_cell.angle_gamma   90.00
#
_symmetry.space_group_name_H-M   'P 1'
#
loop_
_entity.id
_entity.type
_entity.pdbx_description
1 polymer ?
#
loop_
_entity_poly.entity_id
_entity_poly.type
_entity_poly.pdbx_seq_one_letter_code
_entity_poly.pdbx_strand_id
1 'polypeptide(L)'
;MVKLDARLNARQNAARYFDEAKKWRSKAEGARKAIAENEAKLAKLPEFVEISRPKIRVKEMREKKWFEKFHFFTTNGGFLVVAGKDAKSNELLVARHLEPSDLFMHADITGAPATIIKDGQKAGDADLKEAAQFSACYSSAWKNGLHSVDVYAVLPSQVSKQSHGEYVGKGGFMIYGERRWFRNARLELVLAKKEGGVLAFPLLSGVSGALIAPGRKSKKNVADILAKRLAVTADSLMPLIPGDADLKQE
;
A
#
# COMPACT_ATOMS: atom_id res chain seq x y z
N MET A 1 -22.44 45.38 47.29
CA MET A 1 -23.52 46.38 47.06
C MET A 1 -24.63 45.72 46.25
N VAL A 2 -25.87 45.71 46.74
CA VAL A 2 -27.03 45.10 46.06
C VAL A 2 -27.69 46.16 45.17
N LYS A 3 -27.85 45.88 43.87
CA LYS A 3 -28.44 46.83 42.91
C LYS A 3 -29.97 46.78 42.99
N LEU A 4 -30.62 47.80 43.52
CA LEU A 4 -32.09 47.86 43.60
C LEU A 4 -32.66 48.43 42.31
N ASP A 5 -33.76 47.86 41.80
CA ASP A 5 -34.53 48.50 40.74
C ASP A 5 -35.51 49.48 41.38
N ALA A 6 -35.38 50.76 41.03
CA ALA A 6 -36.20 51.84 41.58
C ALA A 6 -37.69 51.74 41.17
N ARG A 7 -38.02 50.90 40.18
CA ARG A 7 -39.41 50.63 39.76
C ARG A 7 -40.11 49.58 40.62
N LEU A 8 -39.39 48.91 41.52
CA LEU A 8 -39.91 47.85 42.37
C LEU A 8 -39.84 48.25 43.85
N ASN A 9 -40.82 47.82 44.64
CA ASN A 9 -40.77 48.05 46.09
C ASN A 9 -39.73 47.14 46.76
N ALA A 10 -39.39 47.45 48.03
CA ALA A 10 -38.34 46.72 48.77
C ALA A 10 -38.59 45.20 48.82
N ARG A 11 -39.85 44.78 48.98
CA ARG A 11 -40.25 43.37 49.04
C ARG A 11 -40.09 42.68 47.68
N GLN A 12 -40.43 43.36 46.59
CA GLN A 12 -40.28 42.85 45.22
C GLN A 12 -38.81 42.74 44.82
N ASN A 13 -37.98 43.73 45.18
CA ASN A 13 -36.53 43.64 44.99
C ASN A 13 -35.93 42.46 45.78
N ALA A 14 -36.34 42.27 47.04
CA ALA A 14 -35.90 41.13 47.86
C ALA A 14 -36.33 39.78 47.27
N ALA A 15 -37.58 39.66 46.80
CA ALA A 15 -38.09 38.46 46.15
C ALA A 15 -37.30 38.12 44.88
N ARG A 16 -36.99 39.11 44.03
CA ARG A 16 -36.18 38.90 42.82
C ARG A 16 -34.81 38.30 43.14
N TYR A 17 -34.11 38.85 44.12
CA TYR A 17 -32.81 38.33 44.53
C TYR A 17 -32.89 36.93 45.14
N PHE A 18 -33.97 36.64 45.87
CA PHE A 18 -34.23 35.30 46.40
C PHE A 18 -34.45 34.27 45.29
N ASP A 19 -35.24 34.62 44.27
CA ASP A 19 -35.51 33.75 43.12
C ASP A 19 -34.27 33.54 42.25
N GLU A 20 -33.47 34.59 42.03
CA GLU A 20 -32.16 34.46 41.37
C GLU A 20 -31.23 33.54 42.15
N ALA A 21 -31.10 33.74 43.47
CA ALA A 21 -30.28 32.88 44.32
C ALA A 21 -30.73 31.42 44.29
N LYS A 22 -32.05 31.17 44.27
CA LYS A 22 -32.62 29.82 44.14
C LYS A 22 -32.28 29.19 42.77
N LYS A 23 -32.38 29.96 41.68
CA LYS A 23 -32.03 29.52 40.32
C LYS A 23 -30.54 29.20 40.19
N TRP A 24 -29.67 30.05 40.75
CA TRP A 24 -28.22 29.82 40.74
C TRP A 24 -27.82 28.62 41.59
N ARG A 25 -28.46 28.40 42.74
CA ARG A 25 -28.26 27.19 43.56
C ARG A 25 -28.64 25.93 42.80
N SER A 26 -29.80 25.90 42.15
CA SER A 26 -30.24 24.77 41.33
C SER A 26 -29.27 24.45 40.18
N LYS A 27 -28.77 25.48 39.48
CA LYS A 27 -27.73 25.32 38.45
C LYS A 27 -26.41 24.79 39.00
N ALA A 28 -25.97 25.28 40.16
CA ALA A 28 -24.74 24.83 40.81
C ALA A 28 -24.84 23.36 41.24
N GLU A 29 -26.00 22.93 41.74
CA GLU A 29 -26.24 21.53 42.08
C GLU A 29 -26.24 20.61 40.84
N GLY A 30 -26.87 21.05 39.75
CA GLY A 30 -26.84 20.32 38.47
C GLY A 30 -25.42 20.19 37.91
N ALA A 31 -24.62 21.25 37.97
CA ALA A 31 -23.21 21.22 37.57
C ALA A 31 -22.38 20.26 38.44
N ARG A 32 -22.60 20.25 39.77
CA ARG A 32 -21.94 19.30 40.68
C ARG A 32 -22.30 17.84 40.37
N LYS A 33 -23.56 17.55 40.07
CA LYS A 33 -23.99 16.20 39.65
C LYS A 33 -23.34 15.78 38.33
N ALA A 34 -23.28 16.67 37.34
CA ALA A 34 -22.62 16.38 36.07
C ALA A 34 -21.10 16.13 36.22
N ILE A 35 -20.43 16.86 37.12
CA ILE A 35 -19.03 16.62 37.46
C ILE A 35 -18.87 15.24 38.10
N ALA A 36 -19.68 14.91 39.11
CA ALA A 36 -19.62 13.60 39.78
C ALA A 36 -19.91 12.43 38.82
N GLU A 37 -20.87 12.58 37.91
CA GLU A 37 -21.15 11.58 36.87
C GLU A 37 -19.98 11.42 35.88
N ASN A 38 -19.32 12.52 35.50
CA ASN A 38 -18.15 12.47 34.63
C ASN A 38 -16.94 11.86 35.33
N GLU A 39 -16.70 12.15 36.61
CA GLU A 39 -15.66 11.53 37.42
C GLU A 39 -15.91 10.03 37.60
N ALA A 40 -17.15 9.63 37.87
CA ALA A 40 -17.52 8.22 37.96
C ALA A 40 -17.39 7.47 36.63
N LYS A 41 -17.64 8.15 35.49
CA LYS A 41 -17.36 7.60 34.15
C LYS A 41 -15.86 7.47 33.92
N LEU A 42 -15.07 8.48 34.29
CA LEU A 42 -13.61 8.48 34.15
C LEU A 42 -12.96 7.34 34.97
N ALA A 43 -13.47 7.07 36.18
CA ALA A 43 -13.00 5.98 37.04
C ALA A 43 -13.41 4.57 36.55
N LYS A 44 -14.43 4.46 35.70
CA LYS A 44 -14.89 3.20 35.09
C LYS A 44 -14.26 2.94 33.72
N LEU A 45 -13.54 3.90 33.14
CA LEU A 45 -12.73 3.62 31.97
C LEU A 45 -11.53 2.74 32.39
N PRO A 46 -11.24 1.65 31.66
CA PRO A 46 -10.07 0.83 31.96
C PRO A 46 -8.79 1.67 31.86
N GLU A 47 -7.90 1.51 32.83
CA GLU A 47 -6.61 2.19 32.97
C GLU A 47 -5.56 1.74 31.91
N PHE A 48 -6.02 1.29 30.75
CA PHE A 48 -5.22 0.90 29.59
C PHE A 48 -5.83 1.48 28.32
N VAL A 49 -5.88 2.81 28.26
CA VAL A 49 -5.53 3.47 27.01
C VAL A 49 -4.19 4.11 27.30
N GLU A 50 -3.12 3.35 27.09
CA GLU A 50 -1.91 3.99 26.58
C GLU A 50 -2.38 4.72 25.33
N ILE A 51 -2.70 5.99 25.51
CA ILE A 51 -2.60 6.97 24.45
C ILE A 51 -1.11 6.91 24.16
N SER A 52 -0.72 5.98 23.29
CA SER A 52 0.32 6.19 22.33
C SER A 52 -0.02 7.55 21.77
N ARG A 53 0.53 8.60 22.41
CA ARG A 53 0.81 9.86 21.75
C ARG A 53 1.26 9.39 20.39
N PRO A 54 0.60 9.74 19.27
CA PRO A 54 1.24 9.51 18.01
C PRO A 54 2.57 10.20 18.22
N LYS A 55 3.64 9.40 18.40
CA LYS A 55 4.98 9.88 18.15
C LYS A 55 4.73 10.36 16.75
N ILE A 56 4.69 11.68 16.59
CA ILE A 56 5.00 12.28 15.32
C ILE A 56 6.43 11.77 15.16
N ARG A 57 6.54 10.54 14.64
CA ARG A 57 7.70 10.06 13.95
C ARG A 57 7.75 11.14 12.91
N VAL A 58 8.57 12.15 13.17
CA VAL A 58 9.20 12.93 12.12
C VAL A 58 9.65 11.82 11.21
N LYS A 59 8.86 11.59 10.17
CA LYS A 59 9.13 10.55 9.20
C LYS A 59 10.41 11.11 8.65
N GLU A 60 11.57 10.63 9.13
CA GLU A 60 12.86 10.97 8.55
C GLU A 60 12.58 10.92 7.07
N MET A 61 12.71 12.08 6.43
CA MET A 61 12.25 12.26 5.06
C MET A 61 13.29 11.53 4.22
N ARG A 62 13.24 10.19 4.29
CA ARG A 62 14.10 9.28 3.59
C ARG A 62 13.98 9.71 2.14
N GLU A 63 15.12 10.01 1.55
CA GLU A 63 15.18 10.29 0.13
C GLU A 63 14.54 9.12 -0.59
N LYS A 64 13.37 9.38 -1.19
CA LYS A 64 12.62 8.35 -1.89
C LYS A 64 13.49 7.84 -3.00
N LYS A 65 13.80 6.55 -2.97
CA LYS A 65 14.60 5.95 -4.03
C LYS A 65 13.80 6.03 -5.32
N TRP A 66 14.49 6.24 -6.45
CA TRP A 66 13.85 6.44 -7.76
C TRP A 66 12.91 5.30 -8.15
N PHE A 67 13.18 4.08 -7.66
CA PHE A 67 12.42 2.87 -7.96
C PHE A 67 11.11 2.75 -7.18
N GLU A 68 10.90 3.51 -6.09
CA GLU A 68 9.70 3.42 -5.26
C GLU A 68 8.42 3.86 -6.00
N LYS A 69 8.58 4.55 -7.13
CA LYS A 69 7.46 4.90 -8.02
C LYS A 69 6.96 3.71 -8.85
N PHE A 70 7.74 2.63 -8.96
CA PHE A 70 7.43 1.41 -9.72
C PHE A 70 6.99 0.26 -8.79
N HIS A 71 6.63 -0.90 -9.35
CA HIS A 71 6.63 -2.14 -8.59
C HIS A 71 8.08 -2.57 -8.41
N PHE A 72 8.48 -2.96 -7.21
CA PHE A 72 9.85 -3.39 -6.97
C PHE A 72 9.93 -4.37 -5.81
N PHE A 73 10.96 -5.20 -5.85
CA PHE A 73 11.42 -6.00 -4.72
C PHE A 73 12.92 -6.30 -4.90
N THR A 74 13.54 -6.88 -3.89
CA THR A 74 14.92 -7.36 -3.97
C THR A 74 14.89 -8.88 -3.86
N THR A 75 15.58 -9.57 -4.77
CA THR A 75 15.70 -11.03 -4.75
C THR A 75 16.49 -11.49 -3.54
N ASN A 76 16.45 -12.79 -3.23
CA ASN A 76 17.27 -13.36 -2.16
C ASN A 76 18.78 -13.19 -2.39
N GLY A 77 19.24 -13.20 -3.65
CA GLY A 77 20.62 -12.89 -4.02
C GLY A 77 20.99 -11.40 -3.99
N GLY A 78 20.06 -10.52 -3.61
CA GLY A 78 20.33 -9.09 -3.44
C GLY A 78 20.14 -8.23 -4.68
N PHE A 79 19.57 -8.77 -5.76
CA PHE A 79 19.33 -8.01 -7.00
C PHE A 79 18.04 -7.22 -6.93
N LEU A 80 18.08 -5.95 -7.31
CA LEU A 80 16.90 -5.10 -7.37
C LEU A 80 16.10 -5.42 -8.65
N VAL A 81 14.84 -5.81 -8.48
CA VAL A 81 13.89 -6.02 -9.57
C VAL A 81 12.88 -4.88 -9.57
N VAL A 82 12.67 -4.27 -10.73
CA VAL A 82 11.77 -3.13 -10.93
C VAL A 82 10.86 -3.40 -12.11
N ALA A 83 9.54 -3.24 -11.94
CA ALA A 83 8.54 -3.45 -12.97
C ALA A 83 7.62 -2.23 -13.10
N GLY A 84 7.32 -1.82 -14.34
CA GLY A 84 6.38 -0.71 -14.58
C GLY A 84 4.96 -1.03 -14.11
N LYS A 85 4.20 0.01 -13.78
CA LYS A 85 2.80 -0.07 -13.31
C LYS A 85 1.77 0.07 -14.45
N ASP A 86 2.20 0.71 -15.53
CA ASP A 86 1.41 1.08 -16.69
C ASP A 86 2.32 1.34 -17.90
N ALA A 87 1.74 1.56 -19.09
CA ALA A 87 2.50 1.81 -20.32
C ALA A 87 3.47 3.01 -20.23
N LYS A 88 3.08 4.09 -19.55
CA LYS A 88 3.93 5.30 -19.42
C LYS A 88 5.14 5.03 -18.52
N SER A 89 4.92 4.33 -17.42
CA SER A 89 5.96 3.94 -16.48
C SER A 89 6.89 2.87 -17.08
N ASN A 90 6.39 1.94 -17.91
CA ASN A 90 7.21 1.01 -18.68
C ASN A 90 8.21 1.76 -19.57
N GLU A 91 7.72 2.72 -20.36
CA GLU A 91 8.58 3.53 -21.23
C GLU A 91 9.60 4.35 -20.43
N LEU A 92 9.18 4.95 -19.33
CA LEU A 92 10.07 5.72 -18.45
C LEU A 92 11.15 4.82 -17.83
N LEU A 93 10.78 3.61 -17.40
CA LEU A 93 11.67 2.65 -16.77
C LEU A 93 12.75 2.22 -17.76
N VAL A 94 12.36 1.79 -18.96
CA VAL A 94 13.32 1.35 -20.00
C VAL A 94 14.18 2.51 -20.47
N ALA A 95 13.59 3.69 -20.73
CA ALA A 95 14.34 4.81 -21.28
C ALA A 95 15.35 5.45 -20.31
N ARG A 96 15.13 5.36 -18.99
CA ARG A 96 15.98 6.04 -17.99
C ARG A 96 16.78 5.12 -17.09
N HIS A 97 16.42 3.84 -16.99
CA HIS A 97 16.95 2.97 -15.95
C HIS A 97 17.39 1.59 -16.44
N LEU A 98 17.21 1.27 -17.73
CA LEU A 98 17.78 0.08 -18.35
C LEU A 98 19.24 0.34 -18.74
N GLU A 99 20.16 -0.31 -18.05
CA GLU A 99 21.60 -0.16 -18.22
C GLU A 99 22.22 -1.43 -18.82
N PRO A 100 23.41 -1.35 -19.45
CA PRO A 100 24.03 -2.49 -20.15
C PRO A 100 24.29 -3.74 -19.31
N SER A 101 24.42 -3.64 -17.97
CA SER A 101 24.63 -4.79 -17.08
C SER A 101 23.33 -5.46 -16.61
N ASP A 102 22.19 -4.86 -16.91
CA ASP A 102 20.88 -5.35 -16.48
C ASP A 102 20.39 -6.53 -17.33
N LEU A 103 19.27 -7.12 -16.91
CA LEU A 103 18.42 -7.94 -17.75
C LEU A 103 17.02 -7.34 -17.86
N PHE A 104 16.46 -7.40 -19.06
CA PHE A 104 15.07 -7.07 -19.32
C PHE A 104 14.22 -8.34 -19.33
N MET A 105 13.09 -8.33 -18.64
CA MET A 105 12.11 -9.41 -18.59
C MET A 105 10.72 -8.92 -18.96
N HIS A 106 9.97 -9.79 -19.61
CA HIS A 106 8.57 -9.56 -19.99
C HIS A 106 7.84 -10.91 -20.09
N ALA A 107 6.62 -10.97 -19.55
CA ALA A 107 5.77 -12.15 -19.71
C ALA A 107 5.28 -12.25 -21.16
N ASP A 108 5.16 -13.46 -21.71
CA ASP A 108 4.72 -13.69 -23.09
C ASP A 108 3.18 -13.58 -23.21
N ILE A 109 2.68 -12.42 -22.82
CA ILE A 109 1.27 -12.04 -22.87
C ILE A 109 1.16 -10.52 -22.96
N THR A 110 0.07 -10.04 -23.54
CA THR A 110 -0.22 -8.61 -23.62
C THR A 110 -0.37 -7.99 -22.23
N GLY A 111 -0.05 -6.70 -22.09
CA GLY A 111 -0.22 -5.99 -20.83
C GLY A 111 0.70 -6.48 -19.69
N ALA A 112 1.77 -7.20 -20.01
CA ALA A 112 2.83 -7.48 -19.06
C ALA A 112 3.68 -6.22 -18.80
N PRO A 113 4.25 -6.07 -17.60
CA PRO A 113 5.11 -4.95 -17.29
C PRO A 113 6.49 -5.12 -17.95
N ALA A 114 7.09 -4.01 -18.38
CA ALA A 114 8.52 -3.97 -18.60
C ALA A 114 9.21 -4.17 -17.26
N THR A 115 9.98 -5.24 -17.11
CA THR A 115 10.65 -5.62 -15.86
C THR A 115 12.16 -5.59 -16.06
N ILE A 116 12.88 -4.95 -15.15
CA ILE A 116 14.35 -4.84 -15.19
C ILE A 116 14.91 -5.47 -13.92
N ILE A 117 15.93 -6.29 -14.08
CA ILE A 117 16.77 -6.79 -12.98
C ILE A 117 18.09 -6.03 -13.05
N LYS A 118 18.34 -5.19 -12.04
CA LYS A 118 19.58 -4.41 -11.96
C LYS A 118 20.78 -5.32 -11.77
N ASP A 119 21.82 -5.14 -12.58
CA ASP A 119 22.99 -6.06 -12.66
C ASP A 119 22.59 -7.54 -12.90
N GLY A 120 21.43 -7.76 -13.52
CA GLY A 120 20.81 -9.08 -13.67
C GLY A 120 21.64 -10.10 -14.44
N GLN A 121 22.60 -9.67 -15.27
CA GLN A 121 23.49 -10.60 -15.98
C GLN A 121 24.39 -11.41 -15.04
N LYS A 122 24.58 -10.94 -13.80
CA LYS A 122 25.31 -11.66 -12.74
C LYS A 122 24.39 -12.51 -11.85
N ALA A 123 23.07 -12.43 -12.04
CA ALA A 123 22.11 -13.07 -11.17
C ALA A 123 22.01 -14.59 -11.42
N GLY A 124 21.82 -15.35 -10.34
CA GLY A 124 21.65 -16.80 -10.40
C GLY A 124 20.28 -17.20 -10.94
N ASP A 125 20.10 -18.47 -11.29
CA ASP A 125 18.82 -18.97 -11.83
C ASP A 125 17.64 -18.79 -10.85
N ALA A 126 17.90 -18.88 -9.54
CA ALA A 126 16.89 -18.62 -8.51
C ALA A 126 16.40 -17.16 -8.53
N ASP A 127 17.32 -16.20 -8.58
CA ASP A 127 16.99 -14.76 -8.67
C ASP A 127 16.19 -14.44 -9.93
N LEU A 128 16.58 -15.04 -11.06
CA LEU A 128 15.90 -14.86 -12.33
C LEU A 128 14.50 -15.47 -12.31
N LYS A 129 14.30 -16.61 -11.64
CA LYS A 129 12.98 -17.22 -11.43
C LYS A 129 12.09 -16.36 -10.53
N GLU A 130 12.63 -15.77 -9.46
CA GLU A 130 11.89 -14.80 -8.63
C GLU A 130 11.42 -13.61 -9.47
N ALA A 131 12.32 -13.00 -10.24
CA ALA A 131 12.00 -11.87 -11.11
C ALA A 131 10.99 -12.24 -12.20
N ALA A 132 11.11 -13.43 -12.79
CA ALA A 132 10.18 -13.94 -13.79
C ALA A 132 8.78 -14.11 -13.19
N GLN A 133 8.68 -14.72 -12.00
CA GLN A 133 7.41 -14.85 -11.30
C GLN A 133 6.77 -13.48 -11.00
N PHE A 134 7.58 -12.51 -10.57
CA PHE A 134 7.10 -11.16 -10.30
C PHE A 134 6.55 -10.47 -11.56
N SER A 135 7.26 -10.59 -12.69
CA SER A 135 6.81 -10.06 -13.99
C SER A 135 5.49 -10.70 -14.44
N ALA A 136 5.37 -12.01 -14.30
CA ALA A 136 4.16 -12.77 -14.61
C ALA A 136 2.94 -12.29 -13.80
N CYS A 137 3.10 -12.08 -12.49
CA CYS A 137 2.01 -11.70 -11.59
C CYS A 137 1.37 -10.34 -11.93
N TYR A 138 2.15 -9.38 -12.43
CA TYR A 138 1.65 -8.05 -12.80
C TYR A 138 1.17 -7.94 -14.26
N SER A 139 1.14 -9.07 -14.99
CA SER A 139 0.64 -9.10 -16.37
C SER A 139 -0.88 -9.24 -16.47
N SER A 140 -1.42 -9.13 -17.70
CA SER A 140 -2.85 -9.36 -17.93
C SER A 140 -3.30 -10.79 -17.59
N ALA A 141 -2.37 -11.76 -17.50
CA ALA A 141 -2.66 -13.14 -17.12
C ALA A 141 -3.40 -13.21 -15.78
N TRP A 142 -3.09 -12.31 -14.84
CA TRP A 142 -3.79 -12.24 -13.55
C TRP A 142 -5.27 -11.91 -13.71
N LYS A 143 -5.58 -10.87 -14.49
CA LYS A 143 -6.95 -10.43 -14.73
C LYS A 143 -7.74 -11.42 -15.57
N ASN A 144 -7.05 -12.18 -16.42
CA ASN A 144 -7.63 -13.25 -17.22
C ASN A 144 -7.85 -14.54 -16.42
N GLY A 145 -7.49 -14.58 -15.12
CA GLY A 145 -7.67 -15.74 -14.26
C GLY A 145 -6.76 -16.92 -14.59
N LEU A 146 -5.65 -16.69 -15.29
CA LEU A 146 -4.65 -17.74 -15.55
C LEU A 146 -3.88 -18.08 -14.27
N HIS A 147 -3.33 -19.29 -14.20
CA HIS A 147 -2.52 -19.73 -13.05
C HIS A 147 -1.00 -19.60 -13.29
N SER A 148 -0.57 -19.58 -14.55
CA SER A 148 0.81 -19.41 -14.94
C SER A 148 0.91 -18.75 -16.32
N VAL A 149 2.06 -18.13 -16.61
CA VAL A 149 2.42 -17.64 -17.95
C VAL A 149 3.92 -17.82 -18.16
N ASP A 150 4.34 -17.96 -19.41
CA ASP A 150 5.76 -18.00 -19.74
C ASP A 150 6.35 -16.60 -19.69
N VAL A 151 7.63 -16.50 -19.30
CA VAL A 151 8.37 -15.24 -19.23
C VAL A 151 9.67 -15.42 -19.98
N TYR A 152 10.12 -14.38 -20.67
CA TYR A 152 11.44 -14.38 -21.28
C TYR A 152 12.32 -13.27 -20.70
N ALA A 153 13.62 -13.52 -20.68
CA ALA A 153 14.66 -12.54 -20.42
C ALA A 153 15.52 -12.31 -21.65
N VAL A 154 15.93 -11.07 -21.86
CA VAL A 154 16.85 -10.64 -22.91
C VAL A 154 17.82 -9.57 -22.40
N LEU A 155 18.91 -9.40 -23.13
CA LEU A 155 19.88 -8.32 -22.89
C LEU A 155 19.28 -6.96 -23.25
N PRO A 156 19.75 -5.87 -22.63
CA PRO A 156 19.37 -4.51 -22.98
C PRO A 156 19.53 -4.17 -24.47
N SER A 157 20.60 -4.68 -25.11
CA SER A 157 20.87 -4.48 -26.54
C SER A 157 19.82 -5.11 -27.47
N GLN A 158 19.01 -6.04 -26.96
CA GLN A 158 17.96 -6.72 -27.70
C GLN A 158 16.61 -5.99 -27.64
N VAL A 159 16.49 -4.95 -26.80
CA VAL A 159 15.25 -4.20 -26.57
C VAL A 159 15.28 -2.91 -27.38
N SER A 160 14.30 -2.73 -28.26
CA SER A 160 14.15 -1.51 -29.04
C SER A 160 12.73 -0.95 -28.96
N LYS A 161 12.61 0.37 -28.99
CA LYS A 161 11.32 1.06 -29.15
C LYS A 161 11.01 1.37 -30.63
N GLN A 162 11.97 1.19 -31.51
CA GLN A 162 11.82 1.42 -32.96
C GLN A 162 11.54 0.10 -33.67
N SER A 163 10.51 0.10 -34.52
CA SER A 163 10.24 -0.97 -35.48
C SER A 163 10.51 -0.45 -36.89
N HIS A 164 10.99 -1.32 -37.79
CA HIS A 164 11.21 -1.01 -39.20
C HIS A 164 9.87 -0.93 -39.94
N GLY A 165 9.17 0.21 -39.79
CA GLY A 165 7.97 0.55 -40.58
C GLY A 165 6.62 0.37 -39.87
N GLU A 166 6.57 -0.25 -38.68
CA GLU A 166 5.34 -0.37 -37.90
C GLU A 166 5.36 0.47 -36.61
N TYR A 167 4.18 0.90 -36.16
CA TYR A 167 4.05 1.63 -34.90
C TYR A 167 4.09 0.66 -33.72
N VAL A 168 5.11 0.77 -32.87
CA VAL A 168 5.12 0.10 -31.57
C VAL A 168 4.15 0.84 -30.65
N GLY A 169 3.09 0.14 -30.22
CA GLY A 169 2.11 0.70 -29.29
C GLY A 169 2.74 1.23 -28.00
N LYS A 170 2.08 2.19 -27.35
CA LYS A 170 2.55 2.76 -26.07
C LYS A 170 2.83 1.65 -25.05
N GLY A 171 4.00 1.69 -24.43
CA GLY A 171 4.47 0.70 -23.46
C GLY A 171 4.98 -0.62 -24.05
N GLY A 172 4.96 -0.78 -25.37
CA GLY A 172 5.51 -1.94 -26.08
C GLY A 172 6.98 -1.77 -26.45
N PHE A 173 7.66 -2.90 -26.66
CA PHE A 173 9.06 -2.96 -27.07
C PHE A 173 9.26 -4.11 -28.07
N MET A 174 10.07 -3.87 -29.09
CA MET A 174 10.54 -4.89 -30.02
C MET A 174 11.71 -5.62 -29.39
N ILE A 175 11.69 -6.96 -29.49
CA ILE A 175 12.69 -7.84 -28.91
C ILE A 175 13.36 -8.64 -30.02
N TYR A 176 14.66 -8.45 -30.20
CA TYR A 176 15.46 -9.10 -31.24
C TYR A 176 16.36 -10.19 -30.67
N GLY A 177 16.73 -11.17 -31.50
CA GLY A 177 17.67 -12.23 -31.12
C GLY A 177 17.07 -13.29 -30.18
N GLU A 178 17.96 -14.06 -29.53
CA GLU A 178 17.59 -15.19 -28.69
C GLU A 178 16.98 -14.77 -27.34
N ARG A 179 16.04 -15.59 -26.85
CA ARG A 179 15.34 -15.35 -25.60
C ARG A 179 15.65 -16.47 -24.61
N ARG A 180 15.99 -16.10 -23.37
CA ARG A 180 16.04 -17.07 -22.27
C ARG A 180 14.64 -17.23 -21.69
N TRP A 181 14.09 -18.44 -21.71
CA TRP A 181 12.72 -18.70 -21.29
C TRP A 181 12.62 -19.25 -19.87
N PHE A 182 11.61 -18.78 -19.14
CA PHE A 182 11.17 -19.24 -17.83
C PHE A 182 9.73 -19.72 -17.99
N ARG A 183 9.57 -21.04 -18.12
CA ARG A 183 8.28 -21.66 -18.42
C ARG A 183 7.41 -21.78 -17.18
N ASN A 184 6.11 -21.61 -17.35
CA ASN A 184 5.09 -21.80 -16.31
C ASN A 184 5.36 -20.99 -15.02
N ALA A 185 5.72 -19.72 -15.15
CA ALA A 185 5.86 -18.83 -13.99
C ALA A 185 4.49 -18.66 -13.33
N ARG A 186 4.33 -19.15 -12.09
CA ARG A 186 3.04 -19.17 -11.38
C ARG A 186 2.62 -17.79 -10.91
N LEU A 187 1.34 -17.47 -11.05
CA LEU A 187 0.79 -16.19 -10.62
C LEU A 187 0.48 -16.22 -9.12
N GLU A 188 1.52 -16.09 -8.30
CA GLU A 188 1.46 -16.16 -6.84
C GLU A 188 2.35 -15.06 -6.24
N LEU A 189 1.73 -14.16 -5.47
CA LEU A 189 2.41 -13.04 -4.79
C LEU A 189 2.20 -13.13 -3.30
N VAL A 190 3.24 -12.79 -2.54
CA VAL A 190 3.19 -12.63 -1.10
C VAL A 190 3.23 -11.14 -0.76
N LEU A 191 2.22 -10.67 -0.02
CA LEU A 191 2.20 -9.32 0.53
C LEU A 191 2.71 -9.36 1.98
N ALA A 192 3.81 -8.67 2.23
CA ALA A 192 4.49 -8.68 3.52
C ALA A 192 4.83 -7.27 3.99
N LYS A 193 4.68 -7.04 5.30
CA LYS A 193 5.10 -5.79 5.95
C LYS A 193 6.61 -5.81 6.16
N LYS A 194 7.28 -4.76 5.70
CA LYS A 194 8.72 -4.53 5.86
C LYS A 194 8.96 -3.16 6.51
N GLU A 195 10.20 -2.87 6.86
CA GLU A 195 10.59 -1.54 7.30
C GLU A 195 10.28 -0.51 6.20
N GLY A 196 9.37 0.42 6.50
CA GLY A 196 8.95 1.47 5.56
C GLY A 196 7.62 1.22 4.84
N GLY A 197 6.98 0.06 4.97
CA GLY A 197 5.65 -0.16 4.40
C GLY A 197 5.30 -1.62 4.13
N VAL A 198 4.35 -1.84 3.24
CA VAL A 198 4.03 -3.16 2.69
C VAL A 198 4.62 -3.27 1.29
N LEU A 199 5.14 -4.45 0.95
CA LEU A 199 5.69 -4.76 -0.37
C LEU A 199 5.12 -6.09 -0.86
N ALA A 200 5.13 -6.28 -2.18
CA ALA A 200 4.79 -7.53 -2.84
C ALA A 200 6.08 -8.26 -3.23
N PHE A 201 6.09 -9.56 -3.00
CA PHE A 201 7.19 -10.46 -3.35
C PHE A 201 6.64 -11.62 -4.18
N PRO A 202 7.41 -12.16 -5.14
CA PRO A 202 7.06 -13.45 -5.73
C PRO A 202 7.08 -14.54 -4.63
N LEU A 203 6.20 -15.54 -4.73
CA LEU A 203 6.19 -16.67 -3.79
C LEU A 203 7.57 -17.33 -3.64
N LEU A 204 8.32 -17.40 -4.74
CA LEU A 204 9.67 -17.97 -4.76
C LEU A 204 10.67 -17.25 -3.86
N SER A 205 10.43 -15.99 -3.46
CA SER A 205 11.30 -15.31 -2.50
C SER A 205 11.26 -15.94 -1.10
N GLY A 206 10.27 -16.80 -0.78
CA GLY A 206 10.18 -17.47 0.52
C GLY A 206 9.89 -16.52 1.70
N VAL A 207 9.50 -15.28 1.41
CA VAL A 207 9.14 -14.30 2.44
C VAL A 207 7.82 -14.71 3.08
N SER A 208 7.78 -14.76 4.41
CA SER A 208 6.54 -14.97 5.16
C SER A 208 5.60 -13.76 5.04
N GLY A 209 4.33 -14.00 4.73
CA GLY A 209 3.35 -12.96 4.51
C GLY A 209 2.02 -13.51 4.01
N ALA A 210 1.16 -12.64 3.51
CA ALA A 210 -0.13 -13.07 2.99
C ALA A 210 -0.02 -13.45 1.50
N LEU A 211 -0.19 -14.73 1.20
CA LEU A 211 -0.20 -15.25 -0.17
C LEU A 211 -1.52 -14.95 -0.86
N ILE A 212 -1.43 -14.35 -2.05
CA ILE A 212 -2.53 -14.12 -2.97
C ILE A 212 -2.25 -14.74 -4.34
N ALA A 213 -3.32 -15.15 -5.00
CA ALA A 213 -3.31 -15.65 -6.37
C ALA A 213 -4.55 -15.12 -7.12
N PRO A 214 -4.58 -15.17 -8.47
CA PRO A 214 -5.78 -14.86 -9.24
C PRO A 214 -7.01 -15.60 -8.69
N GLY A 215 -8.12 -14.87 -8.54
CA GLY A 215 -9.27 -15.38 -7.81
C GLY A 215 -10.52 -14.53 -7.99
N ARG A 216 -11.56 -14.85 -7.23
CA ARG A 216 -12.90 -14.25 -7.43
C ARG A 216 -13.21 -13.07 -6.52
N LYS A 217 -12.50 -12.90 -5.40
CA LYS A 217 -12.76 -11.77 -4.50
C LYS A 217 -12.22 -10.49 -5.13
N SER A 218 -13.02 -9.43 -5.04
CA SER A 218 -12.63 -8.14 -5.58
C SER A 218 -11.32 -7.65 -4.95
N LYS A 219 -10.49 -7.00 -5.75
CA LYS A 219 -9.23 -6.37 -5.30
C LYS A 219 -9.41 -5.53 -4.02
N LYS A 220 -10.50 -4.78 -3.91
CA LYS A 220 -10.84 -3.97 -2.73
C LYS A 220 -11.10 -4.84 -1.49
N ASN A 221 -11.92 -5.88 -1.62
CA ASN A 221 -12.22 -6.77 -0.50
C ASN A 221 -10.95 -7.49 0.00
N VAL A 222 -10.08 -7.91 -0.91
CA VAL A 222 -8.78 -8.50 -0.56
C VAL A 222 -7.92 -7.50 0.19
N ALA A 223 -7.83 -6.25 -0.28
CA ALA A 223 -7.10 -5.19 0.42
C ALA A 223 -7.63 -4.94 1.83
N ASP A 224 -8.95 -4.91 2.02
CA ASP A 224 -9.58 -4.69 3.34
C ASP A 224 -9.31 -5.85 4.32
N ILE A 225 -9.30 -7.10 3.84
CA ILE A 225 -8.93 -8.26 4.65
C ILE A 225 -7.45 -8.19 5.05
N LEU A 226 -6.57 -7.91 4.09
CA LEU A 226 -5.13 -7.85 4.30
C LEU A 226 -4.69 -6.66 5.17
N ALA A 227 -5.40 -5.54 5.08
CA ALA A 227 -5.17 -4.36 5.92
C ALA A 227 -5.25 -4.73 7.41
N LYS A 228 -6.26 -5.54 7.78
CA LYS A 228 -6.42 -6.05 9.15
C LYS A 228 -5.32 -7.05 9.52
N ARG A 229 -5.02 -8.02 8.64
CA ARG A 229 -4.01 -9.08 8.89
C ARG A 229 -2.59 -8.53 9.05
N LEU A 230 -2.22 -7.53 8.24
CA LEU A 230 -0.88 -6.96 8.23
C LEU A 230 -0.75 -5.69 9.08
N ALA A 231 -1.83 -5.22 9.70
CA ALA A 231 -1.88 -3.94 10.42
C ALA A 231 -1.33 -2.78 9.57
N VAL A 232 -1.90 -2.60 8.38
CA VAL A 232 -1.60 -1.54 7.40
C VAL A 232 -2.90 -0.97 6.81
N THR A 233 -2.84 0.12 6.03
CA THR A 233 -4.03 0.68 5.38
C THR A 233 -4.35 -0.03 4.07
N ALA A 234 -5.64 -0.16 3.74
CA ALA A 234 -6.07 -0.72 2.45
C ALA A 234 -5.49 0.07 1.26
N ASP A 235 -5.41 1.40 1.36
CA ASP A 235 -4.82 2.27 0.34
C ASP A 235 -3.35 1.93 0.03
N SER A 236 -2.59 1.45 1.02
CA SER A 236 -1.20 1.03 0.80
C SER A 236 -1.08 -0.31 0.07
N LEU A 237 -2.10 -1.17 0.16
CA LEU A 237 -2.17 -2.49 -0.47
C LEU A 237 -2.74 -2.44 -1.88
N MET A 238 -3.68 -1.52 -2.13
CA MET A 238 -4.36 -1.38 -3.42
C MET A 238 -3.40 -1.29 -4.62
N PRO A 239 -2.29 -0.53 -4.59
CA PRO A 239 -1.35 -0.53 -5.70
C PRO A 239 -0.67 -1.89 -5.92
N LEU A 240 -0.47 -2.68 -4.86
CA LEU A 240 0.33 -3.91 -4.91
C LEU A 240 -0.44 -5.13 -5.43
N ILE A 241 -1.77 -5.15 -5.29
CA ILE A 241 -2.62 -6.26 -5.73
C ILE A 241 -2.88 -6.13 -7.25
N PRO A 242 -2.50 -7.09 -8.11
CA PRO A 242 -2.63 -6.92 -9.57
C PRO A 242 -4.07 -6.84 -10.09
N GLY A 243 -5.00 -7.54 -9.43
CA GLY A 243 -6.41 -7.61 -9.80
C GLY A 243 -7.23 -8.35 -8.75
N ASP A 244 -8.39 -8.89 -9.15
CA ASP A 244 -9.18 -9.75 -8.28
C ASP A 244 -8.38 -11.00 -7.90
N ALA A 245 -8.50 -11.39 -6.64
CA ALA A 245 -7.56 -12.33 -6.04
C ALA A 245 -8.23 -13.12 -4.92
N ASP A 246 -7.73 -14.34 -4.68
CA ASP A 246 -8.07 -15.11 -3.50
C ASP A 246 -6.86 -15.19 -2.57
N LEU A 247 -7.11 -15.17 -1.27
CA LEU A 247 -6.09 -15.46 -0.27
C LEU A 247 -5.93 -16.97 -0.20
N LYS A 248 -4.73 -17.47 -0.43
CA LYS A 248 -4.42 -18.87 -0.13
C LYS A 248 -4.09 -18.95 1.36
N GLN A 249 -4.80 -19.82 2.09
CA GLN A 249 -4.45 -20.12 3.47
C GLN A 249 -3.10 -20.85 3.46
N GLU A 250 -2.21 -20.46 4.37
CA GLU A 250 -1.00 -21.21 4.70
C GLU A 250 -1.37 -22.50 5.43
#